data_AF-A0A9D0ZJV8-F1
#
_entry.id   AF-A0A9D0ZJV8-F1
#
_cell.length_a   1.000
_cell.length_b   1.000
_cell.length_c   1.000
_cell.angle_alpha   90.00
_cell.angle_beta   90.00
_cell.angle_gamma   90.00
#
_symmetry.space_group_name_H-M   'P 1'
#
loop_
_entity.id
_entity.type
_entity.pdbx_description
1 polymer ?
#
loop_
_entity_poly.entity_id
_entity_poly.type
_entity_poly.pdbx_seq_one_letter_code
_entity_poly.pdbx_strand_id
1 'polypeptide(L)'
;MLYCERCNRLTESERCPGCESSIHLRAPQADDPVLLCTVRYILATMIEPLLEEEKIPHSKVVLGSSALLGGGSLLENYSFYTPYDAYMGAVEMLTGIFAEDDEVRLALREAAGLKET
;
A
#
# COMPACT_ATOMS: atom_id res chain seq x y z
N MET A 1 2.72 16.53 -0.36
CA MET A 1 3.15 15.12 -0.23
C MET A 1 4.51 14.96 -0.89
N LEU A 2 5.41 14.25 -0.23
CA LEU A 2 6.69 13.81 -0.75
C LEU A 2 6.66 12.30 -0.96
N TYR A 3 7.49 11.82 -1.87
CA TYR A 3 7.58 10.43 -2.28
C TYR A 3 8.95 9.85 -1.96
N CYS A 4 8.96 8.65 -1.40
CA CYS A 4 10.16 7.87 -1.13
C CYS A 4 10.33 6.78 -2.17
N GLU A 5 11.30 6.92 -3.07
CA GLU A 5 11.61 5.95 -4.14
C GLU A 5 12.13 4.60 -3.60
N ARG A 6 12.51 4.55 -2.32
CA ARG A 6 13.07 3.34 -1.70
C ARG A 6 12.00 2.38 -1.20
N CYS A 7 10.88 2.91 -0.70
CA CYS A 7 9.78 2.09 -0.18
C CYS A 7 8.44 2.41 -0.83
N ASN A 8 8.44 3.24 -1.87
CA ASN A 8 7.27 3.58 -2.67
C ASN A 8 6.12 4.21 -1.85
N ARG A 9 6.44 4.96 -0.79
CA ARG A 9 5.43 5.56 0.09
C ARG A 9 5.35 7.07 -0.08
N LEU A 10 4.15 7.59 0.09
CA LEU A 10 3.92 9.02 0.24
C LEU A 10 4.03 9.40 1.72
N THR A 11 4.49 10.62 1.96
CA THR A 11 4.55 11.18 3.30
C THR A 11 4.37 12.70 3.26
N GLU A 12 3.80 13.26 4.31
CA GLU A 12 3.76 14.71 4.51
C GLU A 12 4.98 15.23 5.27
N SER A 13 5.74 14.32 5.87
CA SER A 13 6.95 14.63 6.63
C SER A 13 8.18 14.74 5.74
N GLU A 14 9.19 15.48 6.19
CA GLU A 14 10.52 15.54 5.55
C GLU A 14 11.32 14.23 5.68
N ARG A 15 10.78 13.24 6.39
CA ARG A 15 11.37 11.92 6.60
C ARG A 15 10.39 10.82 6.26
N CYS A 16 10.90 9.80 5.58
CA CYS A 16 10.11 8.63 5.23
C CYS A 16 9.73 7.81 6.49
N PRO A 17 8.43 7.53 6.73
CA PRO A 17 7.97 6.76 7.89
C PRO A 17 8.32 5.27 7.83
N GLY A 18 8.57 4.72 6.63
CA GLY A 18 8.97 3.33 6.43
C GLY A 18 10.47 3.07 6.53
N CYS A 19 11.31 3.92 5.92
CA CYS A 19 12.76 3.70 5.89
C CYS A 19 13.52 4.32 7.06
N GLU A 20 12.91 5.26 7.80
CA GLU A 20 13.46 6.07 8.92
C GLU A 20 14.76 6.86 8.61
N SER A 21 15.41 6.60 7.47
CA SER A 21 16.74 7.09 7.08
C SER A 21 16.79 7.72 5.68
N SER A 22 15.72 7.63 4.89
CA SER A 22 15.70 8.20 3.54
C SER A 22 15.45 9.71 3.62
N ILE A 23 16.52 10.48 3.38
CA ILE A 23 16.55 11.95 3.26
C ILE A 23 16.27 12.44 1.83
N HIS A 24 16.26 11.54 0.85
CA HIS A 24 16.01 11.85 -0.56
C HIS A 24 14.53 11.68 -0.89
N LEU A 25 13.69 12.49 -0.23
CA LEU A 25 12.29 12.61 -0.57
C LEU A 25 12.13 13.62 -1.71
N ARG A 26 11.40 13.23 -2.76
CA ARG A 26 11.13 14.12 -3.89
C ARG A 26 9.63 14.32 -4.10
N ALA A 27 9.26 15.24 -4.98
CA ALA A 27 7.86 15.34 -5.42
C ALA A 27 7.46 14.04 -6.17
N PRO A 28 6.25 13.50 -5.93
CA PRO A 28 5.72 12.39 -6.70
C PRO A 28 5.49 12.81 -8.15
N GLN A 29 5.72 11.88 -9.07
CA GLN A 29 5.41 11.95 -10.49
C GLN A 29 4.22 11.05 -10.79
N ALA A 30 3.46 11.37 -11.83
CA ALA A 30 2.21 10.66 -12.17
C ALA A 30 2.37 9.13 -12.25
N ASP A 31 3.48 8.66 -12.81
CA ASP A 31 3.78 7.23 -13.03
C ASP A 31 4.47 6.55 -11.84
N ASP A 32 4.78 7.28 -10.76
CA ASP A 32 5.49 6.68 -9.63
C ASP A 32 4.65 5.58 -8.97
N PRO A 33 5.21 4.38 -8.77
CA PRO A 33 4.50 3.32 -8.08
C PRO A 33 4.35 3.68 -6.61
N VAL A 34 3.13 3.95 -6.16
CA VAL A 34 2.81 4.26 -4.77
C VAL A 34 2.18 3.03 -4.11
N LEU A 35 2.69 2.65 -2.93
CA LEU A 35 2.14 1.59 -2.10
C LEU A 35 0.72 1.98 -1.67
N LEU A 36 -0.26 1.19 -2.11
CA LEU A 36 -1.67 1.34 -1.79
C LEU A 36 -1.99 0.68 -0.45
N CYS A 37 -1.69 -0.62 -0.32
CA CYS A 37 -1.88 -1.38 0.90
C CYS A 37 -1.02 -2.65 0.89
N THR A 38 -0.77 -3.21 2.07
CA THR A 38 -0.21 -4.55 2.25
C THR A 38 -1.21 -5.37 3.05
N VAL A 39 -1.69 -6.46 2.46
CA VAL A 39 -2.75 -7.28 3.05
C VAL A 39 -2.48 -8.77 2.89
N ARG A 40 -3.18 -9.61 3.64
CA ARG A 40 -3.08 -11.07 3.51
C ARG A 40 -3.77 -11.56 2.23
N TYR A 41 -3.46 -12.79 1.84
CA TYR A 41 -4.05 -13.45 0.67
C TYR A 41 -5.56 -13.26 0.52
N ILE A 42 -6.35 -13.50 1.58
CA ILE A 42 -7.83 -13.42 1.52
C ILE A 42 -8.29 -12.02 1.12
N LEU A 43 -7.77 -10.97 1.76
CA LEU A 43 -8.07 -9.59 1.39
C LEU A 43 -7.54 -9.25 -0.01
N ALA A 44 -6.36 -9.75 -0.38
CA ALA A 44 -5.80 -9.53 -1.71
C ALA A 44 -6.72 -10.09 -2.81
N THR A 45 -7.35 -11.25 -2.58
CA THR A 45 -8.34 -11.82 -3.52
C THR A 45 -9.65 -11.04 -3.61
N MET A 46 -9.93 -10.16 -2.65
CA MET A 46 -11.09 -9.25 -2.69
C MET A 46 -10.74 -7.88 -3.29
N ILE A 47 -9.54 -7.35 -3.01
CA ILE A 47 -9.10 -6.03 -3.47
C ILE A 47 -8.74 -6.06 -4.96
N GLU A 48 -8.03 -7.09 -5.42
CA GLU A 48 -7.58 -7.22 -6.81
C GLU A 48 -8.73 -7.08 -7.84
N PRO A 49 -9.84 -7.84 -7.74
CA PRO A 49 -10.93 -7.71 -8.71
C PRO A 49 -11.61 -6.34 -8.68
N LEU A 50 -11.64 -5.65 -7.54
CA LEU A 50 -12.20 -4.29 -7.45
C LEU A 50 -11.34 -3.27 -8.20
N LEU A 51 -10.01 -3.40 -8.08
CA LEU A 51 -9.07 -2.56 -8.85
C LEU A 51 -9.18 -2.84 -10.36
N GLU A 52 -9.39 -4.10 -10.75
CA GLU A 52 -9.61 -4.49 -12.15
C GLU A 52 -10.93 -3.96 -12.72
N GLU A 53 -12.03 -4.09 -11.97
CA GLU A 53 -13.37 -3.66 -12.37
C GLU A 53 -13.41 -2.15 -12.65
N GLU A 54 -12.82 -1.38 -11.75
CA GLU A 54 -12.74 0.08 -11.86
C GLU A 54 -11.60 0.56 -12.75
N LYS A 55 -10.87 -0.38 -13.38
CA LYS A 55 -9.75 -0.13 -14.31
C LYS A 55 -8.64 0.71 -13.69
N ILE A 56 -8.41 0.55 -12.40
CA ILE A 56 -7.29 1.18 -11.71
C ILE A 56 -6.00 0.44 -12.09
N PRO A 57 -5.01 1.14 -12.68
CA PRO A 57 -3.70 0.55 -12.92
C PRO A 57 -3.07 0.17 -11.57
N HIS A 58 -2.68 -1.09 -11.45
CA HIS A 58 -2.06 -1.60 -10.23
C HIS A 58 -1.00 -2.65 -10.52
N SER A 59 -0.14 -2.89 -9.54
CA SER A 59 0.85 -3.96 -9.53
C SER A 59 0.78 -4.69 -8.21
N LYS A 60 0.74 -6.02 -8.27
CA LYS A 60 0.67 -6.89 -7.08
C LYS A 60 2.02 -7.58 -6.90
N VAL A 61 2.61 -7.43 -5.71
CA VAL A 61 3.87 -8.07 -5.35
C VAL A 61 3.64 -9.00 -4.17
N VAL A 62 4.07 -10.25 -4.31
CA VAL A 62 4.06 -11.21 -3.21
C VAL A 62 5.22 -10.88 -2.26
N LEU A 63 4.90 -10.52 -1.03
CA LEU A 63 5.87 -10.51 0.05
C LEU A 63 6.00 -11.95 0.51
N GLY A 64 6.96 -12.66 -0.08
CA GLY A 64 7.20 -14.08 0.22
C GLY A 64 7.25 -14.33 1.73
N SER A 65 6.82 -15.53 2.13
CA SER A 65 6.86 -15.97 3.53
C SER A 65 8.27 -15.79 4.09
N SER A 66 8.49 -14.73 4.87
CA SER A 66 9.75 -14.59 5.58
C SER A 66 9.79 -15.71 6.61
N ALA A 67 10.60 -16.73 6.36
CA ALA A 67 10.83 -17.88 7.24
C ALA A 67 11.33 -17.48 8.65
N LEU A 68 11.54 -16.18 8.91
CA LEU A 68 11.87 -15.61 10.21
C LEU A 68 10.65 -15.37 11.12
N LEU A 69 9.41 -15.43 10.61
CA LEU A 69 8.17 -15.24 11.39
C LEU A 69 7.27 -16.48 11.38
N GLY A 70 7.87 -17.68 11.50
CA GLY A 70 7.25 -18.91 11.99
C GLY A 70 5.75 -19.14 11.70
N GLY A 71 5.39 -19.46 10.46
CA GLY A 71 4.05 -19.97 10.12
C GLY A 71 3.91 -20.16 8.61
N GLY A 72 3.26 -21.25 8.18
CA GLY A 72 3.30 -21.76 6.80
C GLY A 72 2.75 -20.83 5.69
N SER A 73 2.85 -21.33 4.45
CA SER A 73 2.44 -20.73 3.15
C SER A 73 1.05 -20.03 3.10
N LEU A 74 0.22 -20.13 4.14
CA LEU A 74 -1.05 -19.40 4.28
C LEU A 74 -0.88 -17.95 4.77
N LEU A 75 0.35 -17.53 5.13
CA LEU A 75 0.70 -16.20 5.64
C LEU A 75 1.40 -15.33 4.59
N GLU A 76 1.13 -15.55 3.31
CA GLU A 76 1.65 -14.69 2.25
C GLU A 76 0.91 -13.34 2.27
N ASN A 77 1.67 -12.27 2.50
CA ASN A 77 1.18 -10.90 2.36
C ASN A 77 1.42 -10.43 0.93
N TYR A 78 0.52 -9.60 0.42
CA TYR A 78 0.58 -9.02 -0.89
C TYR A 78 0.59 -7.51 -0.76
N SER A 79 1.51 -6.86 -1.46
CA SER A 79 1.53 -5.41 -1.59
C SER A 79 0.94 -5.01 -2.93
N PHE A 80 -0.04 -4.12 -2.88
CA PHE A 80 -0.57 -3.44 -4.05
C PHE A 80 0.11 -2.10 -4.22
N TYR A 81 0.52 -1.81 -5.45
CA TYR A 81 1.05 -0.52 -5.86
C TYR A 81 0.19 0.04 -6.98
N THR A 82 0.08 1.36 -7.06
CA THR A 82 -0.67 2.08 -8.11
C THR A 82 0.09 3.35 -8.47
N PRO A 83 0.09 3.81 -9.74
CA PRO A 83 0.69 5.08 -10.09
C PRO A 83 0.09 6.22 -9.27
N TYR A 84 0.89 7.23 -8.92
CA TYR A 84 0.46 8.37 -8.10
C TYR A 84 -0.82 9.04 -8.63
N ASP A 85 -0.99 9.13 -9.96
CA ASP A 85 -2.17 9.73 -10.58
C ASP A 85 -3.47 8.98 -10.25
N ALA A 86 -3.39 7.66 -10.06
CA ALA A 86 -4.52 6.80 -9.69
C ALA A 86 -4.62 6.56 -8.18
N TYR A 87 -3.58 6.91 -7.41
CA TYR A 87 -3.47 6.59 -5.99
C TYR A 87 -4.63 7.14 -5.16
N MET A 88 -4.96 8.43 -5.30
CA MET A 88 -6.03 9.03 -4.49
C MET A 88 -7.38 8.37 -4.77
N GLY A 89 -7.72 8.14 -6.04
CA GLY A 89 -8.96 7.47 -6.43
C GLY A 89 -9.03 6.04 -5.88
N ALA A 90 -7.92 5.29 -5.93
CA ALA A 90 -7.84 3.95 -5.37
C ALA A 90 -8.04 3.92 -3.85
N VAL A 91 -7.44 4.87 -3.12
CA VAL A 91 -7.62 4.99 -1.66
C VAL A 91 -9.05 5.34 -1.30
N GLU A 92 -9.66 6.31 -1.98
CA GLU A 92 -11.04 6.73 -1.70
C GLU A 92 -12.03 5.58 -1.95
N MET A 93 -11.86 4.86 -3.05
CA MET A 93 -12.67 3.70 -3.40
C MET A 93 -12.56 2.58 -2.38
N LEU A 94 -11.34 2.15 -2.05
CA LEU A 94 -11.14 1.08 -1.08
C LEU A 94 -11.63 1.49 0.31
N THR A 95 -11.45 2.75 0.70
CA THR A 95 -11.98 3.28 1.97
C THR A 95 -13.51 3.26 1.99
N GLY A 96 -14.16 3.54 0.85
CA GLY A 96 -15.62 3.50 0.73
C GLY A 96 -16.19 2.07 0.76
N ILE A 97 -15.58 1.15 0.00
CA ILE A 97 -16.03 -0.25 -0.09
C ILE A 97 -15.78 -1.00 1.23
N PHE A 98 -14.61 -0.79 1.84
CA PHE A 98 -14.18 -1.46 3.06
C PHE A 98 -14.34 -0.58 4.31
N ALA A 99 -15.37 0.28 4.33
CA ALA A 99 -15.59 1.23 5.41
C ALA A 99 -15.73 0.57 6.80
N GLU A 100 -16.21 -0.67 6.85
CA GLU A 100 -16.43 -1.49 8.05
C GLU A 100 -15.35 -2.57 8.27
N ASP A 101 -14.34 -2.67 7.40
CA ASP A 101 -13.27 -3.66 7.54
C ASP A 101 -12.02 -3.04 8.18
N ASP A 102 -11.79 -3.35 9.45
CA ASP A 102 -10.68 -2.80 10.22
C ASP A 102 -9.30 -3.18 9.64
N GLU A 103 -9.16 -4.38 9.05
CA GLU A 103 -7.87 -4.86 8.53
C GLU A 103 -7.48 -4.08 7.26
N VAL A 104 -8.42 -3.84 6.33
CA VAL A 104 -8.18 -3.01 5.14
C VAL A 104 -7.94 -1.55 5.52
N ARG A 105 -8.72 -1.00 6.46
CA ARG A 105 -8.55 0.38 6.93
C ARG A 105 -7.18 0.58 7.56
N LEU A 106 -6.73 -0.36 8.39
CA LEU A 106 -5.40 -0.32 8.98
C LEU A 106 -4.32 -0.39 7.89
N ALA A 107 -4.44 -1.31 6.94
CA ALA A 107 -3.47 -1.48 5.86
C ALA A 107 -3.30 -0.20 4.99
N LEU A 108 -4.41 0.49 4.68
CA LEU A 108 -4.38 1.76 3.93
C LEU A 108 -3.69 2.88 4.74
N ARG A 109 -3.96 2.97 6.06
CA ARG A 109 -3.33 3.96 6.95
C ARG A 109 -1.84 3.68 7.15
N GLU A 110 -1.49 2.41 7.35
CA GLU A 110 -0.11 1.98 7.45
C GLU A 110 0.65 2.30 6.17
N ALA A 111 0.08 2.08 4.98
CA ALA A 111 0.68 2.45 3.70
C ALA A 111 0.96 3.95 3.60
N ALA A 112 0.02 4.79 4.06
CA ALA A 112 0.18 6.24 4.18
C ALA A 112 1.20 6.67 5.27
N GLY A 113 1.75 5.72 6.03
CA GLY A 113 2.73 5.99 7.08
C GLY A 113 2.14 6.52 8.38
N LEU A 114 0.82 6.41 8.54
CA LEU A 114 0.11 6.74 9.77
C LEU A 114 0.14 5.51 10.67
N LYS A 115 1.07 5.46 11.63
CA LYS A 115 1.07 4.43 12.69
C LYS A 115 0.04 4.82 13.76
N GLU A 116 -0.73 3.86 14.26
CA GLU A 116 -1.57 4.08 15.45
C GLU A 116 -0.69 4.51 16.64
N THR A 117 -1.18 5.49 17.39
CA THR A 117 -0.52 6.07 18.58
C THR A 117 -0.96 5.33 19.83
#